data_AF-G9KQ47-F1
#
_entry.id   AF-G9KQ47-F1
#
_cell.length_a   1.000
_cell.length_b   1.000
_cell.length_c   1.000
_cell.angle_alpha   90.00
_cell.angle_beta   90.00
_cell.angle_gamma   90.00
#
_symmetry.space_group_name_H-M   'P 1'
#
loop_
_entity.id
_entity.type
_entity.pdbx_description
1 polymer ?
#
loop_
_entity_poly.entity_id
_entity_poly.type
_entity_poly.pdbx_seq_one_letter_code
_entity_poly.pdbx_strand_id
1 'polypeptide(L)'
;RKMADKILPQRIRELVPESQAYMDLLAFERKLDQTIMRKRVDIQEALKRPMKQKRKLRLYISNTFNPAKPDAEDSDGSIASWELRVEGKLLDDPSKQKRKFSSFFKSLVIELDKDLYGPDNHLVEWHRTPTTQETDGFQV
;
A
#
# COMPACT_ATOMS: atom_id res chain seq x y z
N ARG A 1 -39.35 -4.76 0.61
CA ARG A 1 -40.48 -5.54 1.18
C ARG A 1 -40.84 -4.92 2.54
N LYS A 2 -42.11 -4.63 2.84
CA LYS A 2 -42.51 -3.89 4.04
C LYS A 2 -42.62 -4.83 5.24
N MET A 3 -42.14 -4.40 6.42
CA MET A 3 -42.22 -5.18 7.67
C MET A 3 -43.66 -5.38 8.16
N ALA A 4 -44.58 -4.47 7.79
CA ALA A 4 -45.99 -4.57 8.14
C ALA A 4 -46.65 -5.84 7.59
N ASP A 5 -46.17 -6.35 6.45
CA ASP A 5 -46.73 -7.52 5.78
C ASP A 5 -46.39 -8.84 6.52
N LYS A 6 -45.43 -8.81 7.45
CA LYS A 6 -44.98 -9.97 8.24
C LYS A 6 -45.61 -10.04 9.65
N ILE A 7 -46.39 -9.04 10.07
CA ILE A 7 -46.98 -9.00 11.42
C ILE A 7 -48.40 -9.55 11.37
N LEU A 8 -48.67 -10.62 12.14
CA LEU A 8 -50.00 -11.22 12.19
C LEU A 8 -51.02 -10.26 12.86
N PRO A 9 -52.25 -10.11 12.32
CA PRO A 9 -53.33 -9.39 12.98
C PRO A 9 -53.70 -9.99 14.34
N GLN A 10 -54.09 -9.14 15.29
CA GLN A 10 -54.32 -9.57 16.68
C GLN A 10 -55.40 -10.65 16.85
N ARG A 11 -56.47 -10.59 16.05
CA ARG A 11 -57.51 -11.65 16.02
C ARG A 11 -56.96 -13.04 15.67
N ILE A 12 -55.98 -13.12 14.76
CA ILE A 12 -55.36 -14.41 14.38
C ILE A 12 -54.43 -14.90 15.49
N ARG A 13 -53.82 -13.99 16.25
CA ARG A 13 -52.94 -14.37 17.38
C ARG A 13 -53.71 -15.03 18.53
N GLU A 14 -54.92 -14.54 18.81
CA GLU A 14 -55.78 -15.09 19.87
C GLU A 14 -56.39 -16.45 19.49
N LEU A 15 -56.55 -16.72 18.18
CA LEU A 15 -57.13 -17.96 17.66
C LEU A 15 -56.11 -19.09 17.47
N VAL A 16 -54.83 -18.77 17.27
CA VAL A 16 -53.79 -19.76 16.90
C VAL A 16 -52.66 -19.73 17.94
N PRO A 17 -52.52 -20.78 18.79
CA PRO A 17 -51.48 -20.87 19.81
C PRO A 17 -50.06 -20.73 19.28
N GLU A 18 -49.80 -21.23 18.06
CA GLU A 18 -48.50 -21.21 17.39
C GLU A 18 -48.10 -19.82 16.88
N SER A 19 -49.02 -18.85 16.90
CA SER A 19 -48.76 -17.47 16.46
C SER A 19 -47.69 -16.77 17.29
N GLN A 20 -47.55 -17.12 18.58
CA GLN A 20 -46.52 -16.57 19.45
C GLN A 20 -45.11 -17.01 19.00
N ALA A 21 -44.94 -18.29 18.66
CA ALA A 21 -43.66 -18.81 18.16
C ALA A 21 -43.25 -18.14 16.84
N TYR A 22 -44.21 -17.84 15.96
CA TYR A 22 -43.95 -17.08 14.74
C TYR A 22 -43.48 -15.64 15.02
N MET A 23 -44.11 -14.95 15.98
CA MET A 23 -43.70 -13.61 16.39
C MET A 23 -42.30 -13.59 17.02
N ASP A 24 -41.96 -14.60 17.81
CA ASP A 24 -40.63 -14.76 18.42
C ASP A 24 -39.56 -15.00 17.34
N LEU A 25 -39.86 -15.82 16.32
CA LEU A 25 -38.99 -16.02 15.16
C LEU A 25 -38.80 -14.71 14.37
N LEU A 26 -39.86 -13.91 14.20
CA LEU A 26 -39.77 -12.61 13.53
C LEU A 26 -38.91 -11.62 14.33
N ALA A 27 -39.06 -11.60 15.66
CA ALA A 27 -38.23 -10.78 16.54
C ALA A 27 -36.75 -11.22 16.49
N PHE A 28 -36.50 -12.52 16.44
CA PHE A 28 -35.17 -13.09 16.28
C PHE A 28 -34.56 -12.73 14.92
N GLU A 29 -35.30 -12.86 13.81
CA GLU A 29 -34.88 -12.44 12.46
C GLU A 29 -34.44 -10.98 12.48
N ARG A 30 -35.23 -10.08 13.06
CA ARG A 30 -34.91 -8.64 13.16
C ARG A 30 -33.61 -8.39 13.93
N LYS A 31 -33.40 -9.07 15.05
CA LYS A 31 -32.19 -8.94 15.87
C LYS A 31 -30.96 -9.47 15.13
N LEU A 32 -31.13 -10.57 14.39
CA LEU A 32 -30.08 -11.19 13.58
C LEU A 32 -29.69 -10.27 12.42
N ASP A 33 -30.66 -9.75 11.66
CA ASP A 33 -30.43 -8.81 10.57
C ASP A 33 -29.73 -7.53 11.05
N GLN A 34 -30.13 -6.99 12.19
CA GLN A 34 -29.47 -5.84 12.79
C GLN A 34 -28.01 -6.16 13.14
N THR A 35 -27.73 -7.34 13.68
CA THR A 35 -26.39 -7.78 14.04
C THR A 35 -25.52 -7.98 12.80
N ILE A 36 -26.06 -8.63 11.76
CA ILE A 36 -25.37 -8.81 10.47
C ILE A 36 -25.05 -7.45 9.85
N MET A 37 -26.02 -6.54 9.77
CA MET A 37 -25.82 -5.24 9.16
C MET A 37 -24.76 -4.43 9.90
N ARG A 38 -24.79 -4.44 11.25
CA ARG A 38 -23.75 -3.82 12.08
C ARG A 38 -22.38 -4.42 11.82
N LYS A 39 -22.25 -5.74 11.88
CA LYS A 39 -20.97 -6.44 11.64
C LYS A 39 -20.45 -6.20 10.22
N ARG A 40 -21.32 -6.13 9.22
CA ARG A 40 -20.95 -5.79 7.85
C ARG A 40 -20.34 -4.39 7.77
N VAL A 41 -20.95 -3.40 8.42
CA VAL A 41 -20.41 -2.03 8.48
C VAL A 41 -19.09 -1.99 9.23
N ASP A 42 -18.98 -2.65 10.39
CA ASP A 42 -17.74 -2.72 11.18
C ASP A 42 -16.60 -3.34 10.36
N ILE A 43 -16.87 -4.43 9.63
CA ILE A 43 -15.88 -5.07 8.74
C ILE A 43 -15.49 -4.12 7.60
N GLN A 44 -16.44 -3.45 6.97
CA GLN A 44 -16.14 -2.47 5.91
C GLN A 44 -15.28 -1.31 6.43
N GLU A 45 -15.53 -0.82 7.64
CA GLU A 45 -14.72 0.24 8.24
C GLU A 45 -13.32 -0.27 8.64
N ALA A 46 -13.23 -1.48 9.21
CA ALA A 46 -11.95 -2.09 9.55
C ALA A 46 -11.09 -2.32 8.30
N LEU A 47 -11.67 -2.78 7.19
CA LEU A 47 -10.98 -2.96 5.91
C LEU A 47 -10.47 -1.64 5.31
N LYS A 48 -11.14 -0.51 5.59
CA LYS A 48 -10.62 0.83 5.20
C LYS A 48 -9.36 1.22 5.96
N ARG A 49 -9.06 0.58 7.10
CA ARG A 49 -7.87 0.83 7.92
C ARG A 49 -6.92 -0.38 7.81
N PRO A 50 -6.15 -0.51 6.72
CA PRO A 50 -5.21 -1.62 6.58
C PRO A 50 -4.24 -1.65 7.76
N MET A 51 -4.15 -2.80 8.42
CA MET A 51 -3.23 -3.01 9.56
C MET A 51 -1.78 -2.85 9.09
N LYS A 52 -1.10 -1.79 9.55
CA LYS A 52 0.30 -1.55 9.19
C LYS A 52 1.22 -2.46 10.01
N GLN A 53 1.96 -3.33 9.33
CA GLN A 53 3.04 -4.11 9.95
C GLN A 53 4.34 -3.31 9.90
N LYS A 54 5.00 -3.14 11.06
CA LYS A 54 6.34 -2.54 11.12
C LYS A 54 7.38 -3.58 10.68
N ARG A 55 8.28 -3.19 9.78
CA ARG A 55 9.38 -4.02 9.27
C ARG A 55 10.64 -3.17 9.12
N LYS A 56 11.81 -3.82 9.07
CA LYS A 56 13.10 -3.14 8.87
C LYS A 56 13.46 -3.16 7.38
N LEU A 57 13.63 -1.99 6.77
CA LEU A 57 14.20 -1.82 5.44
C LEU A 57 15.68 -1.46 5.60
N ARG A 58 16.57 -2.23 4.98
CA ARG A 58 18.01 -1.94 4.95
C ARG A 58 18.35 -1.26 3.63
N LEU A 59 19.04 -0.12 3.73
CA LEU A 59 19.49 0.66 2.58
C LEU A 59 20.98 0.40 2.33
N TYR A 60 21.35 0.34 1.05
CA TYR A 60 22.72 0.26 0.58
C TYR A 60 22.96 1.43 -0.37
N ILE A 61 23.99 2.22 -0.07
CA ILE A 61 24.40 3.36 -0.90
C ILE A 61 25.85 3.10 -1.29
N SER A 62 26.10 2.98 -2.60
CA SER A 62 27.43 2.69 -3.14
C SER A 62 27.79 3.67 -4.23
N ASN A 63 29.03 4.16 -4.21
CA ASN A 63 29.60 4.98 -5.28
C ASN A 63 30.66 4.15 -6.02
N THR A 64 30.56 4.08 -7.34
CA THR A 64 31.56 3.46 -8.22
C THR A 64 32.17 4.53 -9.11
N PHE A 65 33.50 4.69 -9.08
CA PHE A 65 34.22 5.64 -9.92
C PHE A 65 34.97 4.91 -11.04
N ASN A 66 34.76 5.34 -12.28
CA ASN A 66 35.40 4.84 -13.48
C ASN A 66 36.39 5.89 -14.01
N PRO A 67 37.71 5.67 -13.89
CA PRO A 67 38.70 6.61 -14.38
C PRO A 67 38.72 6.67 -15.91
N ALA A 68 39.12 7.83 -16.45
CA ALA A 68 39.41 8.00 -17.87
C ALA A 68 40.54 7.07 -18.32
N LYS A 69 40.36 6.37 -19.44
CA LYS A 69 41.43 5.58 -20.09
C LYS A 69 42.30 6.50 -20.95
N PRO A 70 43.64 6.43 -20.82
CA PRO A 70 44.54 7.29 -21.56
C PRO A 70 44.67 6.97 -23.06
N ASP A 71 44.32 5.74 -23.50
CA ASP A 71 44.65 5.23 -24.84
C ASP A 71 43.47 5.21 -25.84
N ALA A 72 42.44 6.06 -25.67
CA ALA A 72 41.36 6.19 -26.65
C ALA A 72 41.75 7.17 -27.76
N GLU A 73 42.65 6.75 -28.65
CA GLU A 73 42.84 7.40 -29.95
C GLU A 73 41.61 7.11 -30.82
N ASP A 74 40.94 8.18 -31.26
CA ASP A 74 39.79 8.26 -32.18
C ASP A 74 38.37 7.99 -31.63
N SER A 75 37.64 9.12 -31.52
CA SER A 75 36.20 9.30 -31.26
C SER A 75 35.73 9.29 -29.79
N ASP A 76 35.73 10.50 -29.23
CA ASP A 76 35.07 10.91 -27.97
C ASP A 76 35.75 10.36 -26.70
N GLY A 77 36.72 11.14 -26.19
CA GLY A 77 37.59 10.78 -25.08
C GLY A 77 36.82 10.21 -23.89
N SER A 78 37.32 9.13 -23.30
CA SER A 78 36.69 8.53 -22.13
C SER A 78 36.74 9.52 -20.95
N ILE A 79 35.66 10.26 -20.74
CA ILE A 79 35.52 11.15 -19.59
C ILE A 79 35.42 10.29 -18.33
N ALA A 80 36.14 10.66 -17.28
CA ALA A 80 36.02 10.00 -15.98
C ALA A 80 34.57 10.11 -15.49
N SER A 81 33.98 9.00 -15.05
CA SER A 81 32.57 8.95 -14.63
C SER A 81 32.43 8.34 -13.25
N TRP A 82 31.31 8.61 -12.60
CA TRP A 82 30.91 7.93 -11.38
C TRP A 82 29.45 7.49 -11.49
N GLU A 83 29.09 6.49 -10.71
CA GLU A 83 27.70 6.00 -10.57
C GLU A 83 27.40 5.89 -9.07
N LEU A 84 26.36 6.60 -8.62
CA LEU A 84 25.80 6.44 -7.29
C LEU A 84 24.59 5.52 -7.36
N ARG A 85 24.65 4.40 -6.65
CA ARG A 85 23.57 3.44 -6.57
C ARG A 85 22.94 3.42 -5.18
N VAL A 86 21.62 3.52 -5.14
CA VAL A 86 20.80 3.43 -3.93
C VAL A 86 19.86 2.24 -4.07
N GLU A 87 20.10 1.20 -3.27
CA GLU A 87 19.29 -0.02 -3.22
C GLU A 87 18.65 -0.19 -1.84
N GLY A 88 17.55 -0.94 -1.78
CA GLY A 88 16.98 -1.31 -0.49
C GLY A 88 16.38 -2.71 -0.45
N LYS A 89 16.59 -3.38 0.67
CA LYS A 89 16.14 -4.75 0.91
C LYS A 89 15.37 -4.82 2.22
N LEU A 90 14.16 -5.39 2.16
CA LEU A 90 13.39 -5.67 3.35
C LEU A 90 14.01 -6.83 4.11
N LEU A 91 14.25 -6.65 5.41
CA LEU A 91 14.66 -7.72 6.32
C LEU A 91 13.39 -8.47 6.74
N ASP A 92 12.92 -9.39 5.90
CA ASP A 92 11.72 -10.19 6.14
C ASP A 92 11.99 -11.68 5.87
N ASP A 93 11.06 -12.50 6.31
CA ASP A 93 11.04 -13.94 6.08
C ASP A 93 10.94 -14.24 4.56
N PRO A 94 11.80 -15.12 4.00
CA PRO A 94 11.86 -15.42 2.56
C PRO A 94 10.55 -15.97 1.97
N SER A 95 9.59 -16.38 2.81
CA SER A 95 8.29 -16.92 2.41
C SER A 95 7.30 -15.86 1.88
N LYS A 96 7.59 -14.57 2.03
CA LYS A 96 6.66 -13.49 1.64
C LYS A 96 7.06 -12.84 0.31
N GLN A 97 6.02 -12.43 -0.43
CA GLN A 97 6.15 -11.76 -1.72
C GLN A 97 7.04 -10.51 -1.59
N LYS A 98 8.14 -10.49 -2.36
CA LYS A 98 9.09 -9.37 -2.35
C LYS A 98 8.43 -8.13 -2.92
N ARG A 99 8.26 -7.11 -2.07
CA ARG A 99 7.86 -5.77 -2.51
C ARG A 99 9.08 -5.00 -2.98
N LYS A 100 8.90 -4.19 -4.02
CA LYS A 100 9.96 -3.37 -4.61
C LYS A 100 10.48 -2.31 -3.63
N PHE A 101 11.76 -1.96 -3.71
CA PHE A 101 12.37 -0.94 -2.86
C PHE A 101 11.61 0.39 -2.89
N SER A 102 11.30 0.90 -4.08
CA SER A 102 10.61 2.17 -4.22
C SER A 102 9.17 2.15 -3.71
N SER A 103 8.61 0.96 -3.41
CA SER A 103 7.28 0.78 -2.83
C SER A 103 7.14 1.23 -1.38
N PHE A 104 8.26 1.50 -0.69
CA PHE A 104 8.26 1.85 0.74
C PHE A 104 8.30 3.35 1.04
N PHE A 105 8.63 4.20 0.06
CA PHE A 105 8.72 5.65 0.25
C PHE A 105 8.05 6.43 -0.88
N LYS A 106 7.61 7.65 -0.59
CA LYS A 106 6.90 8.49 -1.57
C LYS A 106 7.85 9.31 -2.45
N SER A 107 9.02 9.66 -1.93
CA SER A 107 9.99 10.49 -2.62
C SER A 107 11.41 10.12 -2.20
N LEU A 108 12.34 10.32 -3.12
CA LEU A 108 13.79 10.24 -2.92
C LEU A 108 14.39 11.53 -3.49
N VAL A 109 15.25 12.17 -2.72
CA VAL A 109 15.98 13.37 -3.14
C VAL A 109 17.46 13.13 -2.85
N ILE A 110 18.31 13.36 -3.85
CA ILE A 110 19.76 13.26 -3.75
C ILE A 110 20.30 14.65 -4.05
N GLU A 111 20.89 15.29 -3.04
CA GLU A 111 21.55 16.58 -3.15
C GLU A 111 23.07 16.35 -3.19
N LEU A 112 23.67 16.70 -4.32
CA LEU A 112 25.11 16.75 -4.54
C LEU A 112 25.64 18.15 -4.22
N ASP A 113 26.96 18.28 -4.22
CA ASP A 113 27.62 19.56 -3.99
C ASP A 113 27.29 20.57 -5.10
N LYS A 114 26.73 21.72 -4.72
CA LYS A 114 26.31 22.80 -5.63
C LYS A 114 27.49 23.47 -6.32
N ASP A 115 28.62 23.59 -5.65
CA ASP A 115 29.80 24.27 -6.19
C ASP A 115 30.49 23.39 -7.24
N LEU A 116 30.40 22.06 -7.09
CA LEU A 116 30.97 21.11 -8.03
C LEU A 116 30.06 20.80 -9.24
N TYR A 117 28.74 20.66 -9.03
CA TYR A 117 27.79 20.23 -10.06
C TYR A 117 26.94 21.37 -10.64
N GLY A 118 27.02 22.57 -10.07
CA GLY A 118 26.26 23.73 -10.51
C GLY A 118 24.78 23.69 -10.07
N PRO A 119 24.05 24.79 -10.32
CA PRO A 119 22.68 24.96 -9.83
C PRO A 119 21.68 23.97 -10.42
N ASP A 120 21.93 23.44 -11.62
CA ASP A 120 20.94 22.62 -12.34
C ASP A 120 21.17 21.11 -12.21
N ASN A 121 22.39 20.65 -11.92
CA ASN A 121 22.73 19.21 -11.88
C ASN A 121 22.97 18.65 -10.47
N HIS A 122 22.97 19.51 -9.44
CA HIS A 122 23.24 19.06 -8.08
C HIS A 122 22.05 18.35 -7.43
N LEU A 123 20.85 18.39 -8.02
CA LEU A 123 19.64 17.87 -7.39
C LEU A 123 18.97 16.80 -8.26
N VAL A 124 18.82 15.60 -7.71
CA VAL A 124 18.06 14.51 -8.33
C VAL A 124 16.85 14.16 -7.48
N GLU A 125 15.66 14.33 -8.05
CA GLU A 125 14.39 14.08 -7.37
C GLU A 125 13.60 12.97 -8.06
N TRP A 126 13.07 12.06 -7.26
CA TRP A 126 12.10 11.08 -7.69
C TRP A 126 10.87 11.12 -6.79
N HIS A 127 9.69 11.24 -7.39
CA HIS A 127 8.41 11.24 -6.69
C HIS A 127 7.52 10.13 -7.23
N ARG A 128 6.92 9.34 -6.33
CA ARG A 128 5.95 8.32 -6.70
C ARG A 128 4.61 8.97 -7.09
N THR A 129 4.16 8.69 -8.29
CA THR A 129 2.80 8.96 -8.78
C THR A 129 1.99 7.66 -8.85
N PRO A 130 0.65 7.72 -9.00
CA PRO A 130 -0.19 6.52 -9.12
C PRO A 130 0.18 5.60 -10.29
N THR A 131 0.86 6.12 -11.31
CA THR A 131 1.28 5.38 -12.51
C THR A 131 2.75 5.00 -12.51
N THR A 132 3.53 5.43 -11.51
CA THR A 132 4.97 5.12 -11.45
C THR A 132 5.20 3.63 -11.25
N GLN A 133 6.03 3.04 -12.11
CA GLN A 133 6.48 1.67 -11.95
C GLN A 133 7.45 1.56 -10.75
N GLU A 134 7.20 0.60 -9.87
CA GLU A 134 8.06 0.40 -8.70
C GLU A 134 9.39 -0.28 -9.10
N THR A 135 10.51 0.18 -8.53
CA THR A 135 11.88 -0.23 -8.85
C THR A 135 12.60 -0.73 -7.59
N ASP A 136 13.63 -1.55 -7.77
CA ASP A 136 14.43 -2.10 -6.66
C ASP A 136 15.65 -1.24 -6.28
N GLY A 137 15.96 -0.23 -7.08
CA GLY A 137 17.07 0.68 -6.84
C GLY A 137 17.01 1.90 -7.74
N PHE A 138 17.90 2.85 -7.46
CA PHE A 138 18.11 4.09 -8.21
C PHE A 138 19.59 4.19 -8.55
N GLN A 139 19.89 4.69 -9.75
CA GLN A 139 21.23 4.95 -10.25
C GLN A 139 21.26 6.39 -10.75
N VAL A 140 22.28 7.13 -10.34
CA VAL A 140 22.59 8.50 -10.77
C VAL A 140 24.00 8.52 -11.30
#